data_AF-D2PCB2-F1
#
_entry.id   AF-D2PCB2-F1
#
_cell.length_a   1.000
_cell.length_b   1.000
_cell.length_c   1.000
_cell.angle_alpha   90.00
_cell.angle_beta   90.00
_cell.angle_gamma   90.00
#
_symmetry.space_group_name_H-M   'P 1'
#
loop_
_entity.id
_entity.type
_entity.pdbx_description
1 polymer ?
#
loop_
_entity_poly.entity_id
_entity_poly.type
_entity_poly.pdbx_seq_one_letter_code
_entity_poly.pdbx_strand_id
1 'polypeptide(L)'
;MACIFHIVGKKDTGKTSVIENILREIKKDNFKVAVVKHSHHKLDLAGKDTHRYRNCGSDLILFQEGEEESVLFMPTVSSLTLITLLPVDIILIEGFSNVDIGKKYVINSVNEIEAVSKQLINDIKRECQKTIRALRLDDVKVEVTSDNALLLTLYNLMKVLGVKNVSSD
;
A
#
# COMPACT_ATOMS: atom_id res chain seq x y z
N MET A 1 -9.52 -5.85 6.73
CA MET A 1 -8.83 -4.98 5.74
C MET A 1 -7.62 -4.37 6.44
N ALA A 2 -6.57 -4.01 5.71
CA ALA A 2 -5.44 -3.29 6.31
C ALA A 2 -5.90 -1.98 6.94
N CYS A 3 -5.22 -1.52 7.99
CA CYS A 3 -5.38 -0.14 8.45
C CYS A 3 -4.83 0.83 7.40
N ILE A 4 -5.54 1.91 7.10
CA ILE A 4 -5.10 2.91 6.11
C ILE A 4 -5.02 4.28 6.76
N PHE A 5 -3.86 4.92 6.63
CA PHE A 5 -3.59 6.25 7.15
C PHE A 5 -2.99 7.16 6.07
N HIS A 6 -3.56 8.33 5.90
CA HIS A 6 -3.10 9.35 4.98
C HIS A 6 -2.36 10.45 5.73
N ILE A 7 -1.18 10.81 5.24
CA ILE A 7 -0.42 11.97 5.67
C ILE A 7 -0.54 13.00 4.55
N VAL A 8 -1.29 14.08 4.82
CA VAL A 8 -1.61 15.12 3.83
C VAL A 8 -1.06 16.47 4.26
N GLY A 9 -0.70 17.31 3.29
CA GLY A 9 -0.05 18.58 3.56
C GLY A 9 0.64 19.12 2.32
N LYS A 10 0.94 20.42 2.31
CA LYS A 10 1.68 21.08 1.22
C LYS A 10 3.06 20.45 1.03
N LYS A 11 3.70 20.76 -0.11
CA LYS A 11 5.09 20.34 -0.35
C LYS A 11 5.98 20.83 0.80
N ASP A 12 6.96 20.02 1.19
CA ASP A 12 7.98 20.34 2.19
C ASP A 12 7.48 20.63 3.62
N THR A 13 6.24 20.22 3.98
CA THR A 13 5.73 20.33 5.36
C THR A 13 6.16 19.19 6.30
N GLY A 14 6.96 18.23 5.83
CA GLY A 14 7.46 17.13 6.66
C GLY A 14 6.69 15.81 6.59
N LYS A 15 5.80 15.62 5.60
CA LYS A 15 5.02 14.38 5.41
C LYS A 15 5.89 13.11 5.40
N THR A 16 6.95 13.13 4.62
CA THR A 16 7.86 11.98 4.49
C THR A 16 8.55 11.70 5.83
N SER A 17 8.97 12.73 6.57
CA SER A 17 9.57 12.56 7.90
C SER A 17 8.61 11.95 8.94
N VAL A 18 7.31 12.30 8.88
CA VAL A 18 6.28 11.65 9.70
C VAL A 18 6.20 10.15 9.36
N ILE A 19 6.14 9.79 8.08
CA ILE A 19 6.09 8.39 7.63
C ILE A 19 7.34 7.62 8.10
N GLU A 20 8.53 8.20 7.94
CA GLU A 20 9.77 7.58 8.41
C GLU A 20 9.76 7.33 9.92
N ASN A 21 9.31 8.31 10.73
CA ASN A 21 9.19 8.14 12.18
C ASN A 21 8.26 6.99 12.55
N ILE A 22 7.13 6.87 11.86
CA ILE A 22 6.17 5.78 12.07
C ILE A 22 6.80 4.44 11.70
N LEU A 23 7.47 4.34 10.54
CA LEU A 23 8.14 3.11 10.12
C LEU A 23 9.18 2.66 11.16
N ARG A 24 10.03 3.56 11.65
CA ARG A 24 11.06 3.22 12.65
C ARG A 24 10.46 2.66 13.94
N GLU A 25 9.30 3.16 14.36
CA GLU A 25 8.65 2.72 15.59
C GLU A 25 7.80 1.46 15.39
N ILE A 26 6.89 1.46 14.43
CA ILE A 26 5.89 0.41 14.22
C ILE A 26 6.51 -0.88 13.69
N LYS A 27 7.64 -0.81 12.97
CA LYS A 27 8.36 -2.02 12.54
C LYS A 27 8.88 -2.87 13.71
N LYS A 28 9.08 -2.28 14.90
CA LYS A 28 9.48 -3.02 16.12
C LYS A 28 8.39 -4.00 16.58
N ASP A 29 7.13 -3.70 16.28
CA ASP A 29 5.97 -4.54 16.59
C ASP A 29 5.69 -5.60 15.48
N ASN A 30 6.67 -5.82 14.59
CA ASN A 30 6.65 -6.76 13.47
C ASN A 30 5.53 -6.55 12.44
N PHE A 31 4.83 -5.39 12.42
CA PHE A 31 3.84 -5.11 11.39
C PHE A 31 4.43 -5.15 9.97
N LYS A 32 3.66 -5.68 9.01
CA LYS A 32 3.93 -5.50 7.58
C LYS A 32 3.30 -4.16 7.18
N VAL A 33 4.10 -3.29 6.58
CA VAL A 33 3.70 -1.92 6.27
C VAL A 33 4.01 -1.64 4.81
N ALA A 34 3.06 -1.06 4.09
CA ALA A 34 3.29 -0.50 2.76
C ALA A 34 3.24 1.03 2.83
N VAL A 35 4.05 1.68 1.99
CA VAL A 35 3.97 3.13 1.75
C VAL A 35 3.48 3.36 0.33
N VAL A 36 2.43 4.16 0.19
CA VAL A 36 1.88 4.57 -1.11
C VAL A 36 2.11 6.06 -1.27
N LYS A 37 2.95 6.43 -2.22
CA LYS A 37 3.22 7.84 -2.53
C LYS A 37 2.40 8.28 -3.74
N HIS A 38 1.47 9.19 -3.52
CA HIS A 38 0.75 9.84 -4.62
C HIS A 38 1.51 11.10 -5.05
N SER A 39 2.20 11.00 -6.19
CA SER A 39 3.01 12.09 -6.76
C SER A 39 2.34 12.70 -7.98
N HIS A 40 2.36 14.03 -8.07
CA HIS A 40 2.04 14.76 -9.32
C HIS A 40 3.24 14.80 -10.28
N HIS A 41 4.44 14.47 -9.81
CA HIS A 41 5.62 14.31 -10.65
C HIS A 41 5.61 12.92 -11.27
N LYS A 42 5.78 12.85 -12.59
CA LYS A 42 6.00 11.59 -13.30
C LYS A 42 7.29 10.95 -12.80
N LEU A 43 7.29 9.64 -12.70
CA LEU A 43 8.52 8.88 -12.50
C LEU A 43 9.43 9.16 -13.71
N ASP A 44 10.67 9.57 -13.47
CA ASP A 44 11.58 9.99 -14.54
C ASP A 44 12.09 8.77 -15.32
N LEU A 45 11.27 8.37 -16.30
CA LEU A 45 11.48 7.25 -17.19
C LEU A 45 11.66 7.71 -18.65
N ALA A 46 11.60 9.01 -18.91
CA ALA A 46 11.67 9.54 -20.26
C ALA A 46 13.01 9.12 -20.91
N GLY A 47 12.94 8.54 -22.10
CA GLY A 47 14.13 8.04 -22.82
C GLY A 47 14.64 6.66 -22.37
N LYS A 48 14.08 6.05 -21.31
CA LYS A 48 14.39 4.67 -20.91
C LYS A 48 13.55 3.65 -21.69
N ASP A 49 14.01 2.41 -21.77
CA ASP A 49 13.31 1.34 -22.48
C ASP A 49 11.91 1.08 -21.91
N THR A 50 11.72 1.20 -20.60
CA THR A 50 10.40 1.13 -19.94
C THR A 50 9.40 2.13 -20.53
N HIS A 51 9.82 3.35 -20.84
CA HIS A 51 8.95 4.34 -21.48
C HIS A 51 8.71 4.03 -22.96
N ARG A 52 9.72 3.50 -23.66
CA ARG A 52 9.59 3.06 -25.06
C ARG A 52 8.60 1.90 -25.18
N TYR A 53 8.67 0.89 -24.32
CA TYR A 53 7.72 -0.23 -24.31
C TYR A 53 6.28 0.23 -24.11
N ARG A 54 6.06 1.20 -23.22
CA ARG A 54 4.74 1.79 -23.00
C ARG A 54 4.21 2.49 -24.25
N ASN A 55 5.05 3.28 -24.92
CA ASN A 55 4.66 3.99 -26.13
C ASN A 55 4.46 3.07 -27.34
N CYS A 56 5.11 1.91 -27.36
CA CYS A 56 4.89 0.87 -28.36
C CYS A 56 3.61 0.05 -28.12
N GLY A 57 2.87 0.30 -27.04
CA GLY A 57 1.57 -0.35 -26.76
C GLY A 57 1.64 -1.54 -25.79
N SER A 58 2.70 -1.65 -24.97
CA SER A 58 2.72 -2.66 -23.91
C SER A 58 1.64 -2.37 -22.86
N ASP A 59 0.74 -3.34 -22.64
CA ASP A 59 -0.32 -3.25 -21.63
C ASP A 59 0.21 -3.36 -20.19
N LEU A 60 1.31 -4.10 -20.02
CA LEU A 60 1.93 -4.40 -18.73
C LEU A 60 3.45 -4.41 -18.89
N ILE A 61 4.15 -3.69 -18.01
CA ILE A 61 5.62 -3.66 -18.00
C ILE A 61 6.09 -4.03 -16.59
N LEU A 62 6.90 -5.09 -16.52
CA LEU A 62 7.66 -5.45 -15.33
C LEU A 62 9.11 -5.01 -15.54
N PHE A 63 9.56 -4.05 -14.75
CA PHE A 63 10.98 -3.73 -14.62
C PHE A 63 11.54 -4.53 -13.44
N GLN A 64 12.67 -5.20 -13.65
CA GLN A 64 13.33 -6.04 -12.66
C GLN A 64 14.78 -5.59 -12.53
N GLU A 65 15.23 -5.30 -11.31
CA GLU A 65 16.61 -4.99 -10.96
C GLU A 65 17.12 -6.06 -9.98
N GLY A 66 18.09 -6.86 -10.42
CA GLY A 66 18.51 -8.04 -9.69
C GLY A 66 17.35 -9.01 -9.43
N GLU A 67 17.38 -9.70 -8.29
CA GLU A 67 16.32 -10.66 -7.91
C GLU A 67 15.28 -10.05 -6.95
N GLU A 68 15.60 -8.94 -6.29
CA GLU A 68 14.81 -8.43 -5.15
C GLU A 68 13.97 -7.19 -5.49
N GLU A 69 14.37 -6.40 -6.48
CA GLU A 69 13.72 -5.14 -6.79
C GLU A 69 12.92 -5.22 -8.08
N SER A 70 11.63 -4.88 -7.99
CA SER A 70 10.74 -4.88 -9.14
C SER A 70 9.79 -3.70 -9.13
N VAL A 71 9.45 -3.22 -10.33
CA VAL A 71 8.43 -2.20 -10.54
C VAL A 71 7.48 -2.70 -11.61
N LEU A 72 6.21 -2.85 -11.24
CA LEU A 72 5.13 -3.25 -12.14
C LEU A 72 4.27 -2.05 -12.53
N PHE A 73 4.22 -1.76 -13.83
CA PHE A 73 3.40 -0.69 -14.38
C PHE A 73 2.07 -1.27 -14.87
N MET A 74 0.98 -0.99 -14.14
CA MET A 74 -0.40 -1.43 -14.44
C MET A 74 -1.30 -0.24 -14.80
N PRO A 75 -1.27 0.28 -16.04
CA PRO A 75 -2.01 1.49 -16.43
C PRO A 75 -3.54 1.33 -16.45
N THR A 76 -4.05 0.10 -16.57
CA THR A 76 -5.49 -0.19 -16.71
C THR A 76 -6.19 -0.43 -15.38
N VAL A 77 -5.44 -0.57 -14.27
CA VAL A 77 -5.99 -0.87 -12.95
C VAL A 77 -6.09 0.41 -12.12
N SER A 78 -7.23 0.64 -11.47
CA SER A 78 -7.40 1.82 -10.63
C SER A 78 -6.44 1.79 -9.43
N SER A 79 -5.90 2.95 -9.06
CA SER A 79 -4.99 3.08 -7.92
C SER A 79 -5.63 2.62 -6.60
N LEU A 80 -6.93 2.90 -6.41
CA LEU A 80 -7.67 2.47 -5.22
C LEU A 80 -7.77 0.95 -5.14
N THR A 81 -8.07 0.29 -6.28
CA THR A 81 -8.05 -1.17 -6.35
C THR A 81 -6.67 -1.69 -5.94
N LEU A 82 -5.59 -1.19 -6.55
CA LEU A 82 -4.23 -1.62 -6.20
C LEU A 82 -3.91 -1.44 -4.71
N ILE A 83 -4.27 -0.29 -4.12
CA ILE A 83 -4.10 -0.04 -2.68
C ILE A 83 -4.80 -1.11 -1.85
N THR A 84 -6.04 -1.47 -2.18
CA THR A 84 -6.80 -2.47 -1.43
C THR A 84 -6.26 -3.90 -1.57
N LEU A 85 -5.45 -4.17 -2.60
CA LEU A 85 -4.85 -5.48 -2.82
C LEU A 85 -3.54 -5.67 -2.04
N LEU A 86 -2.89 -4.59 -1.57
CA LEU A 86 -1.59 -4.67 -0.90
C LEU A 86 -1.62 -5.62 0.30
N PRO A 87 -0.74 -6.65 0.33
CA PRO A 87 -0.81 -7.70 1.35
C PRO A 87 -0.05 -7.31 2.62
N VAL A 88 -0.51 -6.27 3.30
CA VAL A 88 0.12 -5.71 4.51
C VAL A 88 -0.90 -5.48 5.63
N ASP A 89 -0.41 -5.26 6.84
CA ASP A 89 -1.25 -4.90 7.99
C ASP A 89 -1.65 -3.42 7.98
N ILE A 90 -0.72 -2.56 7.55
CA ILE A 90 -0.85 -1.10 7.59
C ILE A 90 -0.41 -0.51 6.26
N ILE A 91 -1.19 0.45 5.75
CA ILE A 91 -0.88 1.24 4.56
C ILE A 91 -0.74 2.70 4.98
N LEU A 92 0.44 3.28 4.74
CA LEU A 92 0.72 4.69 4.94
C LEU A 92 0.71 5.39 3.58
N ILE A 93 -0.16 6.37 3.41
CA ILE A 93 -0.35 7.08 2.15
C ILE A 93 0.21 8.49 2.28
N GLU A 94 1.24 8.82 1.49
CA GLU A 94 1.70 10.19 1.31
C GLU A 94 0.86 10.86 0.22
N GLY A 95 -0.06 11.73 0.60
CA GLY A 95 -0.98 12.41 -0.34
C GLY A 95 -2.37 11.76 -0.43
N PHE A 96 -2.96 11.77 -1.64
CA PHE A 96 -4.37 11.40 -1.89
C PHE A 96 -5.38 12.13 -0.98
N SER A 97 -5.32 13.46 -0.90
CA SER A 97 -6.22 14.26 -0.05
C SER A 97 -7.71 14.06 -0.36
N ASN A 98 -8.03 13.79 -1.63
CA ASN A 98 -9.39 13.72 -2.15
C ASN A 98 -9.98 12.31 -2.13
N VAL A 99 -9.24 11.31 -1.65
CA VAL A 99 -9.73 9.93 -1.52
C VAL A 99 -10.34 9.75 -0.14
N ASP A 100 -11.50 9.11 -0.06
CA ASP A 100 -12.19 8.85 1.22
C ASP A 100 -12.04 7.39 1.66
N ILE A 101 -10.80 7.00 1.96
CA ILE A 101 -10.48 5.71 2.59
C ILE A 101 -9.55 5.94 3.77
N GLY A 102 -9.71 5.17 4.84
CA GLY A 102 -8.82 5.28 6.01
C GLY A 102 -8.94 6.62 6.77
N LYS A 103 -7.94 6.89 7.61
CA LYS A 103 -7.88 8.10 8.45
C LYS A 103 -6.88 9.11 7.91
N LYS A 104 -7.19 10.40 8.02
CA LYS A 104 -6.34 11.50 7.51
C LYS A 104 -5.69 12.29 8.63
N TYR A 105 -4.40 12.55 8.48
CA TYR A 105 -3.58 13.39 9.34
C TYR A 105 -3.01 14.51 8.51
N VAL A 106 -3.36 15.74 8.87
CA VAL A 106 -2.92 16.95 8.19
C VAL A 106 -1.66 17.47 8.88
N ILE A 107 -0.61 17.74 8.10
CA ILE A 107 0.61 18.39 8.58
C ILE A 107 0.85 19.68 7.79
N ASN A 108 0.87 20.80 8.51
CA ASN A 108 0.98 22.13 7.92
C ASN A 108 2.40 22.71 8.00
N SER A 109 3.23 22.21 8.91
CA SER A 109 4.61 22.69 9.09
C SER A 109 5.52 21.61 9.66
N VAL A 110 6.84 21.78 9.45
CA VAL A 110 7.86 20.87 9.98
C VAL A 110 7.89 20.79 11.52
N ASN A 111 7.38 21.82 12.20
CA ASN A 111 7.32 21.84 13.67
C ASN A 111 6.28 20.86 14.22
N GLU A 112 5.33 20.42 13.39
CA GLU A 112 4.28 19.46 13.77
C GLU A 112 4.72 18.00 13.61
N ILE A 113 5.88 17.73 13.00
CA ILE A 113 6.35 16.37 12.69
C ILE A 113 6.30 15.47 13.91
N GLU A 114 6.84 15.92 15.05
CA GLU A 114 6.90 15.12 16.27
C GLU A 114 5.49 14.83 16.84
N ALA A 115 4.65 15.86 16.94
CA ALA A 115 3.31 15.74 17.48
C ALA A 115 2.43 14.81 16.63
N VAL A 116 2.42 15.00 15.31
CA VAL A 116 1.67 14.17 14.37
C VAL A 116 2.19 12.73 14.36
N SER A 117 3.52 12.53 14.40
CA SER A 117 4.11 11.19 14.49
C SER A 117 3.64 10.46 15.74
N LYS A 118 3.74 11.10 16.92
CA LYS A 118 3.31 10.52 18.20
C LYS A 118 1.83 10.16 18.19
N GLN A 119 0.99 11.06 17.70
CA GLN A 119 -0.45 10.81 17.60
C GLN A 119 -0.75 9.60 16.72
N LEU A 120 -0.18 9.56 15.51
CA LEU A 120 -0.44 8.49 14.55
C LEU A 120 0.12 7.14 15.03
N ILE A 121 1.28 7.11 15.68
CA ILE A 121 1.81 5.89 16.32
C ILE A 121 0.85 5.36 17.38
N ASN A 122 0.31 6.23 18.24
CA ASN A 122 -0.64 5.83 19.27
C ASN A 122 -1.94 5.29 18.66
N ASP A 123 -2.46 5.94 17.62
CA ASP A 123 -3.67 5.50 16.93
C ASP A 123 -3.44 4.14 16.24
N ILE A 124 -2.28 3.92 15.60
CA ILE A 124 -1.89 2.62 15.04
C ILE A 124 -1.87 1.54 16.14
N LYS A 125 -1.18 1.78 17.26
CA LYS A 125 -1.06 0.81 18.35
C LYS A 125 -2.39 0.48 19.01
N ARG A 126 -3.33 1.44 19.01
CA ARG A 126 -4.68 1.25 19.57
C ARG A 126 -5.61 0.49 18.61
N GLU A 127 -5.50 0.74 17.32
CA GLU A 127 -6.56 0.36 16.36
C GLU A 127 -6.16 -0.76 15.40
N CYS A 128 -4.87 -0.95 15.16
CA CYS A 128 -4.38 -1.89 14.17
C CYS A 128 -3.97 -3.22 14.78
N GLN A 129 -4.30 -4.29 14.07
CA GLN A 129 -4.02 -5.66 14.47
C GLN A 129 -3.38 -6.41 13.30
N LYS A 130 -2.66 -7.48 13.62
CA LYS A 130 -2.13 -8.39 12.62
C LYS A 130 -3.24 -8.96 11.75
N THR A 131 -2.99 -9.01 10.46
CA THR A 131 -3.91 -9.61 9.51
C THR A 131 -3.90 -11.11 9.71
N ILE A 132 -5.00 -11.63 10.25
CA ILE A 132 -5.31 -13.05 10.31
C ILE A 132 -6.71 -13.23 9.72
N ARG A 133 -6.81 -14.03 8.66
CA ARG A 133 -8.05 -14.34 7.95
C ARG A 133 -8.11 -15.83 7.68
N ALA A 134 -9.28 -16.30 7.26
CA ALA A 134 -9.46 -17.65 6.77
C ALA A 134 -9.93 -17.61 5.32
N LEU A 135 -9.27 -18.38 4.48
CA LEU A 135 -9.70 -18.70 3.13
C LEU A 135 -10.05 -20.18 3.08
N ARG A 136 -11.20 -20.51 2.49
CA ARG A 136 -11.56 -21.91 2.22
C ARG A 136 -11.21 -22.20 0.77
N LEU A 137 -10.33 -23.16 0.56
CA LEU A 137 -9.95 -23.70 -0.73
C LEU A 137 -10.48 -25.13 -0.75
N ASP A 138 -11.55 -25.35 -1.50
CA ASP A 138 -12.32 -26.60 -1.49
C ASP A 138 -12.79 -26.97 -0.07
N ASP A 139 -12.32 -28.10 0.47
CA ASP A 139 -12.60 -28.55 1.84
C ASP A 139 -11.52 -28.19 2.85
N VAL A 140 -10.46 -27.49 2.41
CA VAL A 140 -9.35 -27.07 3.26
C VAL A 140 -9.54 -25.63 3.70
N LYS A 141 -9.54 -25.40 5.02
CA LYS A 141 -9.45 -24.06 5.59
C LYS A 141 -7.99 -23.68 5.77
N VAL A 142 -7.56 -22.61 5.11
CA VAL A 142 -6.20 -22.08 5.18
C VAL A 142 -6.21 -20.75 5.92
N GLU A 143 -5.28 -20.58 6.86
CA GLU A 143 -5.03 -19.30 7.49
C GLU A 143 -4.29 -18.37 6.51
N VAL A 144 -4.76 -17.14 6.40
CA VAL A 144 -4.16 -16.12 5.55
C VAL A 144 -3.67 -14.98 6.41
N THR A 145 -2.36 -14.73 6.36
CA THR A 145 -1.70 -13.66 7.12
C THR A 145 -0.88 -12.75 6.21
N SER A 146 -0.45 -11.62 6.74
CA SER A 146 0.47 -10.70 6.06
C SER A 146 1.86 -11.30 5.79
N ASP A 147 2.19 -12.45 6.39
CA ASP A 147 3.47 -13.13 6.15
C ASP A 147 3.46 -13.96 4.86
N ASN A 148 2.27 -14.30 4.33
CA ASN A 148 2.11 -14.89 3.01
C ASN A 148 1.48 -13.87 2.05
N ALA A 149 2.34 -13.08 1.42
CA ALA A 149 1.93 -11.98 0.55
C ALA A 149 1.03 -12.41 -0.62
N LEU A 150 1.34 -13.55 -1.25
CA LEU A 150 0.57 -14.07 -2.39
C LEU A 150 -0.83 -14.51 -1.96
N LEU A 151 -0.93 -15.26 -0.87
CA LEU A 151 -2.21 -15.75 -0.36
C LEU A 151 -3.10 -14.60 0.15
N LEU A 152 -2.51 -13.59 0.80
CA LEU A 152 -3.26 -12.40 1.20
C LEU A 152 -3.69 -11.54 0.01
N THR A 153 -2.85 -11.42 -1.02
CA THR A 153 -3.23 -10.73 -2.27
C THR A 153 -4.41 -11.43 -2.94
N LEU A 154 -4.38 -12.77 -3.03
CA LEU A 154 -5.49 -13.57 -3.55
C LEU A 154 -6.76 -13.35 -2.73
N TYR A 155 -6.68 -13.44 -1.40
CA TYR A 155 -7.81 -13.19 -0.51
C TYR A 155 -8.41 -11.79 -0.73
N ASN A 156 -7.56 -10.76 -0.82
CA ASN A 156 -8.00 -9.38 -1.06
C ASN A 156 -8.68 -9.25 -2.42
N LEU A 157 -8.12 -9.87 -3.48
CA LEU A 157 -8.71 -9.86 -4.82
C LEU A 157 -10.08 -10.53 -4.85
N MET A 158 -10.21 -11.71 -4.23
CA MET A 158 -11.49 -12.41 -4.12
C MET A 158 -12.53 -11.56 -3.39
N LYS A 159 -12.13 -10.87 -2.32
CA LYS A 159 -13.01 -9.95 -1.58
C LYS A 159 -13.47 -8.78 -2.45
N VAL A 160 -12.57 -8.14 -3.19
CA VAL A 160 -12.90 -7.02 -4.09
C VAL A 160 -13.87 -7.46 -5.19
N LEU A 161 -13.67 -8.65 -5.76
CA LEU A 161 -14.51 -9.19 -6.83
C LEU A 161 -15.81 -9.85 -6.33
N GLY A 162 -16.00 -9.99 -5.01
CA GLY A 162 -17.14 -10.71 -4.45
C GLY A 162 -17.14 -12.22 -4.75
N VAL A 163 -15.99 -12.78 -5.10
CA VAL A 163 -15.82 -14.19 -5.49
C VAL A 163 -15.85 -15.07 -4.24
N LYS A 164 -16.74 -16.06 -4.24
CA LYS A 164 -16.84 -17.04 -3.15
C LYS A 164 -16.22 -18.40 -3.51
N ASN A 165 -16.31 -18.78 -4.78
CA ASN A 165 -15.79 -20.02 -5.33
C ASN A 165 -15.20 -19.73 -6.71
N VAL A 166 -14.17 -20.48 -7.10
CA VAL A 166 -13.62 -20.50 -8.46
C VAL A 166 -13.76 -21.93 -8.95
N SER A 167 -14.52 -22.16 -10.02
CA SER A 167 -14.60 -23.45 -10.71
C SER A 167 -13.81 -23.35 -12.01
N SER A 168 -13.10 -24.41 -12.38
CA SER A 168 -12.67 -24.63 -13.76
C SER A 168 -13.81 -25.34 -14.51
N ASP A 169 -14.11 -24.87 -15.72
CA ASP A 169 -14.88 -25.65 -16.70
C ASP A 169 -14.08 -26.87 -17.18
#